data_AF-A0A5E4YSJ6-F1
#
_entry.id   AF-A0A5E4YSJ6-F1
#
_cell.length_a   1.000
_cell.length_b   1.000
_cell.length_c   1.000
_cell.angle_alpha   90.00
_cell.angle_beta   90.00
_cell.angle_gamma   90.00
#
_symmetry.space_group_name_H-M   'P 1'
#
loop_
_entity.id
_entity.type
_entity.pdbx_description
1 polymer ?
#
loop_
_entity_poly.entity_id
_entity_poly.type
_entity_poly.pdbx_seq_one_letter_code
_entity_poly.pdbx_strand_id
1 'polypeptide(L)'
;MKEGKLMGTRTFIVGSAGGGGESARPTATGLLVRAREHMDARASQYDKPEGERSMGKAVEAFNAITGRDLSEPEGWLLLQVLKDVRLFQRPGYHADSAEDCIAYAALKGEAKAREVK
;
A
#
# COMPACT_ATOMS: atom_id res chain seq x y z
N MET A 1 -54.55 -3.66 -48.24
CA MET A 1 -53.28 -4.22 -48.75
C MET A 1 -52.28 -3.08 -48.93
N LYS A 2 -51.29 -2.98 -48.03
CA LYS A 2 -49.86 -2.80 -48.31
C LYS A 2 -49.13 -2.63 -46.97
N GLU A 3 -48.45 -3.69 -46.60
CA GLU A 3 -47.46 -3.79 -45.54
C GLU A 3 -46.27 -2.88 -45.83
N GLY A 4 -45.55 -2.41 -44.80
CA GLY A 4 -44.40 -1.53 -45.06
C GLY A 4 -43.58 -1.06 -43.86
N LYS A 5 -42.98 -2.02 -43.14
CA LYS A 5 -41.61 -1.96 -42.58
C LYS A 5 -41.33 -1.02 -41.38
N LEU A 6 -41.11 -1.67 -40.23
CA LEU A 6 -40.32 -1.19 -39.10
C LEU A 6 -38.92 -0.74 -39.55
N MET A 7 -38.47 0.44 -39.12
CA MET A 7 -37.05 0.72 -38.89
C MET A 7 -36.88 1.25 -37.47
N GLY A 8 -36.09 0.51 -36.70
CA GLY A 8 -35.89 0.70 -35.28
C GLY A 8 -35.22 2.02 -34.93
N THR A 9 -35.83 2.75 -34.01
CA THR A 9 -35.22 3.85 -33.27
C THR A 9 -34.16 3.25 -32.35
N ARG A 10 -32.88 3.47 -32.66
CA ARG A 10 -31.78 3.19 -31.73
C ARG A 10 -31.90 4.17 -30.56
N THR A 11 -32.54 3.73 -29.49
CA THR A 11 -32.45 4.39 -28.18
C THR A 11 -31.00 4.36 -27.73
N PHE A 12 -30.35 5.52 -27.74
CA PHE A 12 -29.12 5.76 -27.00
C PHE A 12 -29.45 5.66 -25.51
N ILE A 13 -29.06 4.56 -24.86
CA ILE A 13 -28.99 4.51 -23.41
C ILE A 13 -27.71 5.25 -23.02
N VAL A 14 -27.84 6.54 -22.72
CA VAL A 14 -26.89 7.24 -21.85
C VAL A 14 -27.05 6.63 -20.47
N GLY A 15 -26.16 5.70 -20.12
CA GLY A 15 -26.05 5.16 -18.77
C GLY A 15 -25.53 6.26 -17.84
N SER A 16 -26.46 7.02 -17.27
CA SER A 16 -26.18 7.93 -16.15
C SER A 16 -26.04 7.16 -14.85
N ALA A 17 -25.13 7.65 -14.03
CA ALA A 17 -24.73 7.27 -12.68
C ALA A 17 -25.84 6.67 -11.80
N GLY A 18 -25.47 5.62 -11.05
CA GLY A 18 -26.27 5.14 -9.93
C GLY A 18 -26.00 3.70 -9.55
N GLY A 19 -24.79 3.40 -9.07
CA GLY A 19 -24.47 2.10 -8.49
C GLY A 19 -23.58 2.30 -7.27
N GLY A 20 -24.18 2.34 -6.08
CA GLY A 20 -23.46 2.23 -4.81
C GLY A 20 -22.71 0.90 -4.80
N GLY A 21 -21.42 0.94 -5.16
CA GLY A 21 -20.59 -0.23 -5.28
C GLY A 21 -20.07 -0.64 -3.92
N GLU A 22 -20.56 -1.77 -3.43
CA GLU A 22 -19.83 -2.67 -2.54
C GLU A 22 -18.34 -2.63 -2.90
N SER A 23 -17.46 -2.21 -1.98
CA SER A 23 -16.05 -2.00 -2.29
C SER A 23 -15.48 -3.28 -2.90
N ALA A 24 -15.10 -3.24 -4.18
CA ALA A 24 -14.55 -4.40 -4.88
C ALA A 24 -13.38 -4.96 -4.06
N ARG A 25 -13.35 -6.29 -3.88
CA ARG A 25 -12.28 -6.97 -3.13
C ARG A 25 -10.91 -6.52 -3.66
N PRO A 26 -9.95 -6.18 -2.79
CA PRO A 26 -8.64 -5.71 -3.22
C PRO A 26 -7.94 -6.79 -4.06
N THR A 27 -7.32 -6.36 -5.15
CA THR A 27 -6.45 -7.23 -5.97
C THR A 27 -5.00 -7.07 -5.53
N ALA A 28 -4.18 -8.10 -5.75
CA ALA A 28 -2.75 -8.04 -5.42
C ALA A 28 -2.05 -6.83 -6.09
N THR A 29 -2.33 -6.60 -7.38
CA THR A 29 -1.80 -5.42 -8.10
C THR A 29 -2.33 -4.11 -7.52
N GLY A 30 -3.61 -4.04 -7.14
CA GLY A 30 -4.18 -2.87 -6.49
C GLY A 30 -3.47 -2.54 -5.16
N LEU A 31 -3.17 -3.56 -4.36
CA LEU A 31 -2.43 -3.40 -3.11
C LEU A 31 -0.99 -2.92 -3.33
N LEU A 32 -0.32 -3.42 -4.38
CA LEU A 32 1.01 -2.92 -4.75
C LEU A 32 0.97 -1.43 -5.12
N VAL A 33 -0.04 -0.98 -5.87
CA VAL A 33 -0.22 0.43 -6.22
C VAL A 33 -0.45 1.29 -4.97
N ARG A 34 -1.31 0.84 -4.04
CA ARG A 34 -1.54 1.54 -2.77
C ARG A 34 -0.29 1.62 -1.90
N ALA A 35 0.46 0.52 -1.80
CA ALA A 35 1.73 0.51 -1.06
C ALA A 35 2.73 1.52 -1.63
N ARG A 36 2.83 1.65 -2.95
CA ARG A 36 3.63 2.69 -3.60
C ARG A 36 3.16 4.09 -3.21
N GLU A 37 1.85 4.35 -3.30
CA GLU A 37 1.28 5.66 -2.92
C GLU A 37 1.62 6.03 -1.47
N HIS A 38 1.58 5.08 -0.52
CA HIS A 38 2.00 5.32 0.86
C HIS A 38 3.48 5.68 0.98
N MET A 39 4.35 5.03 0.21
CA MET A 39 5.78 5.35 0.19
C MET A 39 6.02 6.74 -0.39
N ASP A 40 5.36 7.09 -1.50
CA ASP A 40 5.48 8.41 -2.14
C ASP A 40 4.96 9.53 -1.22
N ALA A 41 3.82 9.31 -0.58
CA ALA A 41 3.27 10.24 0.40
C ALA A 41 4.22 10.44 1.59
N ARG A 42 4.83 9.35 2.09
CA ARG A 42 5.82 9.43 3.16
C ARG A 42 7.10 10.16 2.71
N ALA A 43 7.57 9.90 1.50
CA ALA A 43 8.71 10.60 0.93
C ALA A 43 8.46 12.11 0.86
N SER A 44 7.27 12.52 0.41
CA SER A 44 6.89 13.94 0.33
C SER A 44 6.81 14.65 1.69
N GLN A 45 6.53 13.92 2.78
CA GLN A 45 6.34 14.48 4.11
C GLN A 45 7.62 14.47 4.96
N TYR A 46 8.49 13.48 4.77
CA TYR A 46 9.58 13.20 5.71
C TYR A 46 10.95 13.07 5.06
N ASP A 47 11.04 12.77 3.75
CA ASP A 47 12.35 12.67 3.11
C ASP A 47 12.89 14.08 2.91
N LYS A 48 14.03 14.34 3.57
CA LYS A 48 14.76 15.59 3.41
C LYS A 48 15.60 15.57 2.13
N PRO A 49 16.00 16.73 1.59
CA PRO A 49 16.90 16.80 0.43
C PRO A 49 18.18 15.99 0.59
N GLU A 50 18.63 15.80 1.83
CA GLU A 50 19.83 15.04 2.18
C GLU A 50 19.62 13.51 2.21
N GLY A 51 18.39 13.02 1.98
CA GLY A 51 18.08 11.59 1.86
C GLY A 51 17.96 10.83 3.19
N GLU A 52 17.90 11.53 4.33
CA GLU A 52 17.74 10.89 5.64
C GLU A 52 16.34 10.31 5.83
N ARG A 53 16.25 8.99 6.00
CA ARG A 53 14.98 8.27 6.22
C ARG A 53 14.71 8.02 7.70
N SER A 54 13.44 8.01 8.08
CA SER A 54 13.00 7.90 9.47
C SER A 54 13.41 6.59 10.17
N MET A 55 13.57 5.48 9.43
CA MET A 55 13.87 4.19 10.03
C MET A 55 15.28 4.11 10.63
N GLY A 56 16.29 4.65 9.93
CA GLY A 56 17.66 4.67 10.46
C GLY A 56 17.74 5.35 11.83
N LYS A 57 17.09 6.51 11.96
CA LYS A 57 16.99 7.25 13.24
C LYS A 57 16.23 6.49 14.31
N ALA A 58 15.14 5.82 13.93
CA ALA A 58 14.35 5.03 14.87
C ALA A 58 15.17 3.85 15.41
N VAL A 59 15.93 3.16 14.55
CA VAL A 59 16.81 2.05 14.93
C VAL A 59 17.96 2.53 15.80
N GLU A 60 18.61 3.65 15.45
CA GLU A 60 19.68 4.26 16.26
C GLU A 60 19.18 4.57 17.68
N ALA A 61 18.04 5.25 17.80
CA ALA A 61 17.44 5.56 19.09
C ALA A 61 17.04 4.30 19.86
N PHE A 62 16.44 3.31 19.20
CA PHE A 62 16.05 2.05 19.82
C PHE A 62 17.27 1.30 20.39
N ASN A 63 18.34 1.21 19.61
CA ASN A 63 19.59 0.57 20.02
C ASN A 63 20.20 1.28 21.24
N ALA A 64 20.23 2.62 21.23
CA ALA A 64 20.74 3.41 22.35
C ALA A 64 19.94 3.20 23.64
N ILE A 65 18.61 3.10 23.55
CA ILE A 65 17.72 2.89 24.72
C ILE A 65 17.84 1.47 25.27
N THR A 66 17.97 0.48 24.39
CA THR A 66 17.81 -0.94 24.76
C THR A 66 19.13 -1.70 24.88
N GLY A 67 20.25 -1.09 24.50
CA GLY A 67 21.56 -1.74 24.42
C GLY A 67 21.61 -2.84 23.33
N ARG A 68 20.80 -2.72 22.28
CA ARG A 68 20.76 -3.64 21.14
C ARG A 68 21.55 -3.07 19.96
N ASP A 69 21.69 -3.89 18.94
CA ASP A 69 22.40 -3.55 17.71
C ASP A 69 21.62 -4.04 16.49
N LEU A 70 20.42 -3.49 16.31
CA LEU A 70 19.61 -3.72 15.12
C LEU A 70 20.14 -2.89 13.95
N SER A 71 20.06 -3.46 12.76
CA SER A 71 20.24 -2.80 11.47
C SER A 71 18.94 -2.16 10.97
N GLU A 72 19.03 -1.24 10.02
CA GLU A 72 17.84 -0.63 9.38
C GLU A 72 16.86 -1.68 8.79
N PRO A 73 17.29 -2.69 8.01
CA PRO A 73 16.36 -3.71 7.51
C PRO A 73 15.73 -4.56 8.61
N GLU A 74 16.38 -4.75 9.75
CA GLU A 74 15.75 -5.41 10.90
C GLU A 74 14.66 -4.55 11.55
N GLY A 75 14.83 -3.23 11.56
CA GLY A 75 13.76 -2.29 11.93
C GLY A 75 12.55 -2.39 11.00
N TRP A 76 12.77 -2.45 9.69
CA TRP A 76 11.69 -2.68 8.71
C TRP A 76 11.05 -4.06 8.87
N LEU A 77 11.84 -5.11 9.13
CA LEU A 77 11.34 -6.46 9.40
C LEU A 77 10.41 -6.47 10.63
N LEU A 78 10.79 -5.78 11.71
CA LEU A 78 9.97 -5.67 12.91
C LEU A 78 8.62 -5.02 12.61
N LEU A 79 8.59 -3.90 11.88
CA LEU A 79 7.34 -3.24 11.51
C LEU A 79 6.50 -4.06 10.53
N GLN A 80 7.13 -4.80 9.62
CA GLN A 80 6.43 -5.73 8.74
C GLN A 80 5.70 -6.80 9.56
N VAL A 81 6.39 -7.46 10.49
CA VAL A 81 5.80 -8.46 11.39
C VAL A 81 4.65 -7.87 12.21
N LEU A 82 4.78 -6.63 12.71
CA LEU A 82 3.70 -5.94 13.40
C LEU A 82 2.45 -5.77 12.53
N LYS A 83 2.63 -5.44 11.24
CA LYS A 83 1.51 -5.28 10.31
C LYS A 83 0.86 -6.62 9.96
N ASP A 84 1.65 -7.68 9.81
CA ASP A 84 1.11 -9.04 9.67
C ASP A 84 0.28 -9.42 10.90
N VAL A 85 0.83 -9.26 12.13
CA VAL A 85 0.09 -9.54 13.37
C VAL A 85 -1.24 -8.78 13.42
N ARG A 86 -1.24 -7.49 13.09
CA ARG A 86 -2.47 -6.67 13.07
C ARG A 86 -3.48 -7.13 12.03
N LEU A 87 -3.03 -7.57 10.86
CA LEU A 87 -3.89 -8.10 9.81
C LEU A 87 -4.58 -9.40 10.25
N PHE A 88 -3.88 -10.28 10.98
CA PHE A 88 -4.43 -11.56 11.45
C PHE A 88 -5.20 -11.47 12.78
N GLN A 89 -4.89 -10.51 13.64
CA GLN A 89 -5.54 -10.37 14.96
C GLN A 89 -6.93 -9.72 14.88
N ARG A 90 -7.16 -8.82 13.91
CA ARG A 90 -8.42 -8.07 13.80
C ARG A 90 -9.50 -8.93 13.12
N PRO A 91 -10.76 -8.93 13.61
CA PRO A 91 -11.87 -9.48 12.84
C PRO A 91 -12.08 -8.70 11.54
N GLY A 92 -12.13 -9.42 10.41
CA GLY A 92 -12.31 -8.85 9.08
C GLY A 92 -11.00 -8.33 8.45
N TYR A 93 -11.12 -7.74 7.26
CA TYR A 93 -9.95 -7.29 6.49
C TYR A 93 -9.50 -5.88 6.91
N HIS A 94 -8.21 -5.73 7.18
CA HIS A 94 -7.61 -4.45 7.53
C HIS A 94 -6.68 -3.94 6.43
N ALA A 95 -7.23 -3.13 5.51
CA ALA A 95 -6.53 -2.62 4.33
C ALA A 95 -5.19 -1.93 4.67
N ASP A 96 -5.20 -1.03 5.66
CA ASP A 96 -4.00 -0.32 6.12
C ASP A 96 -2.86 -1.29 6.49
N SER A 97 -3.17 -2.37 7.20
CA SER A 97 -2.13 -3.33 7.58
C SER A 97 -1.60 -4.14 6.40
N ALA A 98 -2.45 -4.49 5.44
CA ALA A 98 -1.99 -5.17 4.23
C ALA A 98 -1.11 -4.25 3.36
N GLU A 99 -1.52 -3.00 3.17
CA GLU A 99 -0.82 -2.02 2.33
C GLU A 99 0.52 -1.60 2.96
N ASP A 100 0.56 -1.30 4.26
CA ASP A 100 1.81 -0.96 4.95
C ASP A 100 2.76 -2.17 5.03
N CYS A 101 2.25 -3.40 5.17
CA CYS A 101 3.12 -4.59 5.17
C CYS A 101 3.90 -4.69 3.85
N ILE A 102 3.23 -4.48 2.72
CA ILE A 102 3.86 -4.47 1.38
C ILE A 102 4.86 -3.33 1.26
N ALA A 103 4.51 -2.12 1.71
CA ALA A 103 5.41 -0.99 1.70
C ALA A 103 6.67 -1.28 2.53
N TYR A 104 6.52 -1.79 3.75
CA TYR A 104 7.65 -2.14 4.62
C TYR A 104 8.50 -3.28 4.04
N ALA A 105 7.89 -4.25 3.37
CA ALA A 105 8.64 -5.30 2.66
C ALA A 105 9.51 -4.71 1.54
N ALA A 106 9.01 -3.74 0.78
CA ALA A 106 9.78 -3.05 -0.26
C ALA A 106 10.94 -2.23 0.34
N LEU A 107 10.67 -1.45 1.40
CA LEU A 107 11.69 -0.63 2.07
C LEU A 107 12.76 -1.48 2.76
N LYS A 108 12.37 -2.61 3.34
CA LYS A 108 13.30 -3.61 3.87
C LYS A 108 14.22 -4.15 2.78
N GLY A 109 13.66 -4.49 1.61
CA GLY A 109 14.44 -4.98 0.48
C GLY A 109 15.46 -3.94 0.00
N GLU A 110 15.04 -2.69 -0.13
CA GLU A 110 15.91 -1.56 -0.47
C GLU A 110 17.03 -1.35 0.55
N ALA A 111 16.70 -1.33 1.85
CA ALA A 111 17.68 -1.21 2.93
C ALA A 111 18.67 -2.39 2.96
N LYS A 112 18.18 -3.62 2.76
CA LYS A 112 19.03 -4.81 2.72
C LYS A 112 19.95 -4.83 1.50
N ALA A 113 19.47 -4.36 0.35
CA ALA A 113 20.30 -4.24 -0.85
C ALA A 113 21.46 -3.27 -0.67
N ARG A 114 21.28 -2.19 0.12
CA ARG A 114 22.36 -1.24 0.46
C ARG A 114 23.47 -1.84 1.32
N GLU A 115 23.22 -2.96 2.02
CA GLU A 115 24.25 -3.64 2.81
C GLU A 115 25.24 -4.42 1.94
N VAL A 116 24.83 -4.80 0.72
CA VAL A 116 25.67 -5.54 -0.22
C VAL A 116 26.47 -4.51 -1.03
N LYS A 117 27.76 -4.36 -0.70
CA LYS A 117 28.73 -3.62 -1.50
C LYS A 117 29.16 -4.42 -2.73
#